data_AF-A0A3D5SGD5-F1
#
_entry.id   AF-A0A3D5SGD5-F1
#
_cell.length_a   1.000
_cell.length_b   1.000
_cell.length_c   1.000
_cell.angle_alpha   90.00
_cell.angle_beta   90.00
_cell.angle_gamma   90.00
#
_symmetry.space_group_name_H-M   'P 1'
#
loop_
_entity.id
_entity.type
_entity.pdbx_description
1 polymer ?
#
loop_
_entity_poly.entity_id
_entity_poly.type
_entity_poly.pdbx_seq_one_letter_code
_entity_poly.pdbx_strand_id
1 'polypeptide(L)' 'LQEMLTIKSDDVLGRANAYDAIIRGLPFKAPHLPASFNVLVSELKSLGLSIDLVGTQESKEDKEGEDKYKTEITR' A
#
# COMPACT_ATOMS: atom_id res chain seq x y z
N LEU A 1 7.92 -12.10 -1.91
CA LEU A 1 7.51 -12.31 -0.50
C LEU A 1 6.60 -11.19 0.01
N GLN A 2 6.94 -9.92 -0.22
CA GLN A 2 6.11 -8.77 0.18
C GLN A 2 4.66 -8.85 -0.34
N GLU A 3 4.45 -9.24 -1.60
CA GLU A 3 3.12 -9.39 -2.18
C GLU A 3 2.23 -10.40 -1.43
N MET A 4 2.83 -11.49 -0.93
CA MET A 4 2.12 -12.50 -0.15
C MET A 4 1.60 -11.93 1.18
N LEU A 5 2.34 -11.01 1.80
CA LEU A 5 1.99 -10.41 3.10
C LEU A 5 1.12 -9.14 2.97
N THR A 6 1.00 -8.57 1.77
CA THR A 6 0.30 -7.31 1.52
C THR A 6 -0.88 -7.55 0.56
N ILE A 7 -0.70 -7.27 -0.73
CA ILE A 7 -1.74 -7.26 -1.77
C ILE A 7 -2.46 -8.58 -1.97
N LYS A 8 -1.91 -9.70 -1.49
CA LYS A 8 -2.52 -11.03 -1.64
C LYS A 8 -3.24 -11.51 -0.38
N SER A 9 -2.85 -11.05 0.81
CA SER A 9 -3.36 -11.58 2.09
C SER A 9 -4.12 -10.58 2.94
N ASP A 10 -3.73 -9.30 2.95
CA ASP A 10 -4.10 -8.39 4.06
C ASP A 10 -4.45 -6.96 3.61
N ASP A 11 -4.07 -6.55 2.39
CA ASP A 11 -4.38 -5.21 1.87
C ASP A 11 -5.67 -5.22 1.02
N VAL A 12 -6.78 -4.75 1.61
CA VAL A 12 -8.10 -4.68 0.96
C VAL A 12 -8.13 -3.65 -0.17
N LEU A 13 -7.49 -2.49 0.01
CA LEU A 13 -7.43 -1.41 -0.99
C LEU A 13 -6.45 -1.77 -2.11
N GLY A 14 -5.29 -2.33 -1.75
CA GLY A 14 -4.30 -2.83 -2.70
C GLY A 14 -4.82 -3.97 -3.57
N ARG A 15 -5.73 -4.82 -3.05
CA ARG A 15 -6.37 -5.88 -3.85
C ARG A 15 -7.14 -5.34 -5.04
N ALA A 16 -8.00 -4.35 -4.84
CA ALA A 16 -8.81 -3.78 -5.92
C ALA A 16 -7.93 -3.18 -7.04
N ASN A 17 -6.89 -2.44 -6.63
CA ASN A 17 -5.92 -1.86 -7.56
C ASN A 17 -5.09 -2.94 -8.28
N ALA A 18 -4.71 -4.02 -7.59
CA ALA A 18 -4.01 -5.15 -8.19
C ALA A 18 -4.88 -5.89 -9.20
N TYR A 19 -6.18 -6.08 -8.92
CA TYR A 19 -7.11 -6.66 -9.88
C TYR A 19 -7.25 -5.80 -11.14
N ASP A 20 -7.42 -4.48 -10.99
CA ASP A 20 -7.51 -3.57 -12.14
C ASP A 20 -6.20 -3.54 -12.94
N ALA A 21 -5.04 -3.58 -12.28
CA ALA A 21 -3.74 -3.67 -12.94
C ALA A 21 -3.57 -4.99 -13.72
N ILE A 22 -4.01 -6.13 -13.17
CA ILE A 22 -3.99 -7.43 -13.88
C ILE A 22 -4.88 -7.39 -15.12
N ILE A 23 -6.09 -6.82 -15.01
CA ILE A 23 -7.03 -6.72 -16.13
C ILE A 23 -6.49 -5.81 -17.23
N ARG A 24 -5.83 -4.71 -16.86
CA ARG A 24 -5.28 -3.71 -17.80
C ARG A 24 -3.87 -4.02 -18.30
N GLY A 25 -3.21 -5.05 -17.76
CA GLY A 25 -1.81 -5.36 -18.04
C GLY A 25 -0.83 -4.26 -17.59
N LEU A 26 -1.22 -3.45 -16.59
CA LEU A 26 -0.42 -2.35 -16.06
C LEU A 26 0.50 -2.83 -14.92
N PRO A 27 1.63 -2.14 -14.69
CA PRO A 27 2.51 -2.48 -13.57
C PRO A 27 1.81 -2.27 -12.22
N PHE A 28 2.14 -3.13 -11.26
CA PHE A 28 1.60 -3.05 -9.91
C PHE A 28 2.09 -1.79 -9.17
N LYS A 29 1.19 -1.15 -8.43
CA LYS A 29 1.56 -0.08 -7.49
C LYS A 29 2.27 -0.65 -6.26
N ALA A 30 3.13 0.15 -5.65
CA ALA A 30 3.78 -0.21 -4.39
C ALA A 30 2.72 -0.52 -3.31
N PRO A 31 2.87 -1.64 -2.58
CA PRO A 31 1.91 -2.04 -1.56
C PRO A 31 1.99 -1.13 -0.33
N HIS A 32 0.86 -0.94 0.34
CA HIS A 32 0.79 -0.18 1.59
C HIS A 32 1.15 -1.06 2.79
N LEU A 33 1.22 -0.43 3.97
CA LEU A 33 1.42 -1.12 5.23
C LEU A 33 0.28 -2.14 5.48
N PRO A 34 0.57 -3.41 5.84
CA PRO A 34 -0.46 -4.40 6.16
C PRO A 34 -1.37 -3.94 7.31
N ALA A 35 -2.66 -4.25 7.22
CA ALA A 35 -3.63 -3.95 8.27
C ALA A 35 -3.31 -4.69 9.58
N SER A 36 -2.85 -5.94 9.47
CA SER A 36 -2.39 -6.79 10.57
C SER A 36 -1.26 -6.16 11.40
N PHE A 37 -0.39 -5.36 10.80
CA PHE A 37 0.65 -4.65 11.54
C PHE A 37 0.06 -3.57 12.47
N ASN A 38 -0.95 -2.84 12.00
CA ASN A 38 -1.63 -1.84 12.83
C ASN A 38 -2.38 -2.50 14.00
N VAL A 39 -2.99 -3.66 13.75
CA VAL A 39 -3.63 -4.45 14.81
C VAL A 39 -2.59 -4.91 15.84
N LEU A 40 -1.46 -5.47 15.41
CA LEU A 40 -0.36 -5.88 16.28
C LEU A 40 0.13 -4.72 17.18
N VAL A 41 0.32 -3.53 16.61
CA VAL A 41 0.72 -2.34 17.39
C VAL A 41 -0.34 -1.97 18.42
N SER A 42 -1.62 -2.07 18.07
CA SER A 42 -2.71 -1.79 19.01
C SER A 42 -2.82 -2.81 20.14
N GLU A 43 -2.56 -4.10 19.86
CA GLU A 43 -2.55 -5.17 20.86
C GLU A 43 -1.40 -4.98 21.86
N LEU A 44 -0.20 -4.66 21.36
CA LEU A 44 0.97 -4.39 22.21
C LEU A 44 0.75 -3.14 23.07
N LYS A 45 0.13 -2.08 22.52
CA LYS A 45 -0.27 -0.89 23.29
C LYS A 45 -1.29 -1.22 24.38
N SER A 46 -2.20 -2.15 24.10
CA SER A 46 -3.20 -2.61 25.07
C SER A 46 -2.59 -3.37 26.25
N LEU A 47 -1.41 -3.96 26.05
CA LEU A 47 -0.59 -4.58 27.10
C LEU A 47 0.27 -3.58 27.88
N GLY A 48 0.16 -2.27 27.60
CA GLY A 48 0.96 -1.23 28.25
C GLY A 48 2.38 -1.07 27.68
N LEU A 49 2.68 -1.68 26.54
CA LEU A 49 3.95 -1.51 25.84
C LEU A 49 3.90 -0.28 24.94
N SER A 50 4.79 0.68 25.16
CA SER A 50 4.96 1.83 24.27
C SER A 50 5.82 1.43 23.08
N ILE A 51 5.26 1.57 21.88
CA ILE A 51 5.94 1.28 20.62
C ILE A 51 5.88 2.51 19.75
N ASP A 52 7.06 3.00 19.39
CA ASP A 52 7.26 4.15 18.51
C ASP A 52 8.01 3.71 17.25
N LEU A 53 7.62 4.29 16.12
CA LEU A 53 8.31 4.08 14.85
C LEU A 53 9.59 4.91 14.84
N VAL A 54 10.74 4.24 14.84
CA VAL A 54 12.05 4.89 14.78
C VAL A 54 12.58 4.81 13.35
N GLY A 55 12.64 5.95 12.66
CA GLY A 55 13.11 6.00 11.26
C GLY A 55 13.15 7.43 10.70
N THR A 56 13.96 7.62 9.66
CA THR A 56 14.09 8.89 8.93
C THR A 56 12.80 9.17 8.16
N GLN A 57 12.23 10.37 8.34
CA GLN A 57 11.09 10.82 7.55
C GLN A 57 11.52 10.94 6.07
N GLU A 58 11.14 9.98 5.24
CA GLU A 58 11.07 10.19 3.80
C GLU A 58 9.67 10.69 3.44
N SER A 59 9.67 11.77 2.67
CA SER A 59 8.52 12.56 2.25
C SER A 59 7.45 11.73 1.56
N LYS A 60 6.19 12.09 1.83
CA LYS A 60 4.99 11.68 1.09
C LYS A 60 5.24 11.70 -0.44
N GLU A 61 5.37 10.54 -1.07
CA GLU A 61 5.17 10.36 -2.50
C GLU A 61 3.94 9.48 -2.73
N ASP A 62 2.77 10.06 -2.51
CA ASP A 62 1.48 9.51 -2.97
C ASP A 62 0.76 10.53 -3.85
N LYS A 63 1.45 11.12 -4.85
CA LYS A 63 0.79 11.87 -5.94
C LYS A 63 1.66 11.93 -7.18
N GLU A 64 1.72 10.88 -7.99
CA GLU A 64 2.10 11.00 -9.41
C GLU A 64 1.79 9.70 -10.16
N GLY A 65 0.61 9.63 -10.78
CA GLY A 65 0.27 8.46 -11.61
C GLY A 65 -1.01 8.59 -12.42
N GLU A 66 -1.88 9.57 -12.12
CA GLU A 66 -3.16 9.69 -12.81
C GLU A 66 -3.11 10.47 -14.14
N ASP A 67 -2.07 11.26 -14.44
CA ASP A 67 -2.12 12.16 -15.61
C ASP A 67 -1.45 11.64 -16.89
N LYS A 68 -0.61 10.58 -16.87
CA LYS A 68 0.13 10.16 -18.08
C LYS A 68 -0.74 9.42 -19.11
N TYR A 69 -1.76 8.67 -18.68
CA TYR A 69 -2.58 7.87 -19.59
C TYR A 69 -3.73 8.66 -20.24
N LYS A 70 -4.05 9.87 -19.76
CA LYS A 70 -5.13 10.68 -20.35
C LYS A 70 -4.64 11.49 -21.56
N THR A 71 -3.36 11.86 -21.60
CA THR A 71 -2.78 12.67 -22.68
C THR A 71 -2.54 11.85 -23.96
N GLU A 72 -2.21 10.56 -23.86
CA GLU A 72 -2.00 9.70 -25.04
C GLU A 72 -3.29 9.29 -25.75
N ILE A 73 -4.45 9.33 -25.07
CA ILE A 73 -5.74 8.93 -25.66
C ILE A 73 -6.43 10.11 -26.39
N THR A 74 -5.91 11.35 -26.24
CA THR A 74 -6.50 12.57 -26.83
C THR A 74 -5.65 13.18 -27.95
N ARG A 75 -4.71 12.42 -28.52
CA ARG A 75 -3.92 12.85 -29.69
C ARG A 75 -4.12 11.94 -30.90
#